data_AF-A0A945H345-F1
#
_entry.id   AF-A0A945H345-F1
#
_cell.length_a   1.000
_cell.length_b   1.000
_cell.length_c   1.000
_cell.angle_alpha   90.00
_cell.angle_beta   90.00
_cell.angle_gamma   90.00
#
_symmetry.space_group_name_H-M   'P 1'
#
loop_
_entity.id
_entity.type
_entity.pdbx_description
1 polymer ?
#
loop_
_entity_poly.entity_id
_entity_poly.type
_entity_poly.pdbx_seq_one_letter_code
_entity_poly.pdbx_strand_id
1 'polypeptide(L)'
;MDAHNGDPEVNENNLSQRDDLREIKFEGVSEDLVRRLAEILHSMRLLYDDIADKMEYTVKHGMDVRERIKNISKSDAVSVDKKSQDHMQGSIKKYVGLLERVGMEVRAEYERLQSYVQEDPPMTLAVHEREPAQTATEYVEARIKLLRGQVRRIKHDLMISFSRYKLSFTSQLKQLEILEKYASVQDKVKAATANQAAAKKDPKKDGDADKESAGS
;
A
#
# COMPACT_ATOMS: atom_id res chain seq x y z
N MET A 1 23.49 -5.47 37.67
CA MET A 1 23.88 -4.16 37.14
C MET A 1 25.19 -4.38 36.44
N ASP A 2 25.18 -4.44 35.12
CA ASP A 2 26.36 -4.23 34.28
C ASP A 2 25.83 -3.86 32.89
N ALA A 3 25.92 -2.57 32.57
CA ALA A 3 25.53 -2.00 31.31
C ALA A 3 26.74 -2.05 30.38
N HIS A 4 26.75 -2.99 29.44
CA HIS A 4 27.64 -2.92 28.30
C HIS A 4 26.99 -2.03 27.23
N ASN A 5 27.36 -0.75 27.26
CA ASN A 5 27.32 0.12 26.09
C ASN A 5 28.36 -0.38 25.09
N GLY A 6 27.91 -1.15 24.11
CA GLY A 6 28.66 -1.34 22.87
C GLY A 6 28.28 -0.21 21.93
N ASP A 7 29.23 0.67 21.63
CA ASP A 7 29.11 1.65 20.55
C ASP A 7 28.81 0.92 19.22
N PRO A 8 27.89 1.43 18.39
CA PRO A 8 27.71 0.88 17.07
C PRO A 8 28.94 1.23 16.23
N GLU A 9 29.76 0.22 15.92
CA GLU A 9 30.76 0.29 14.86
C GLU A 9 30.09 0.84 13.59
N VAL A 10 30.47 2.06 13.24
CA VAL A 10 30.14 2.67 11.96
C VAL A 10 30.82 1.82 10.90
N ASN A 11 30.03 1.02 10.20
CA ASN A 11 30.49 0.18 9.10
C ASN A 11 31.03 1.07 7.96
N GLU A 12 32.35 1.29 7.95
CA GLU A 12 33.09 2.10 6.97
C GLU A 12 33.02 1.56 5.52
N ASN A 13 32.37 0.41 5.29
CA ASN A 13 32.22 -0.22 3.97
C ASN A 13 31.28 0.52 2.98
N ASN A 14 30.75 1.70 3.32
CA ASN A 14 29.95 2.51 2.39
C ASN A 14 30.75 3.65 1.71
N LEU A 15 32.05 3.82 2.00
CA LEU A 15 32.87 4.89 1.42
C LEU A 15 33.60 4.51 0.13
N SER A 16 33.67 3.22 -0.24
CA SER A 16 34.46 2.72 -1.38
C SER A 16 33.77 2.81 -2.76
N GLN A 17 32.54 3.32 -2.88
CA GLN A 17 31.85 3.42 -4.18
C GLN A 17 32.13 4.73 -4.95
N ARG A 18 32.93 5.64 -4.40
CA ARG A 18 33.25 6.92 -5.05
C ARG A 18 34.47 6.90 -5.98
N ASP A 19 35.25 5.82 -5.98
CA ASP A 19 36.55 5.79 -6.67
C ASP A 19 36.49 5.58 -8.20
N ASP A 20 35.31 5.29 -8.78
CA ASP A 20 35.14 5.04 -10.22
C ASP A 20 34.31 6.13 -10.94
N LEU A 21 34.36 7.38 -10.47
CA LEU A 21 33.61 8.51 -11.07
C LEU A 21 34.54 9.46 -11.83
N ARG A 22 34.21 9.71 -13.10
CA ARG A 22 34.81 10.79 -13.91
C ARG A 22 33.86 11.95 -14.05
N GLU A 23 34.40 13.15 -14.15
CA GLU A 23 33.62 14.36 -14.40
C GLU A 23 33.57 14.68 -15.89
N ILE A 24 32.35 14.92 -16.40
CA ILE A 24 32.12 15.40 -17.76
C ILE A 24 31.60 16.83 -17.66
N LYS A 25 32.20 17.76 -18.40
CA LYS A 25 31.74 19.15 -18.47
C LYS A 25 30.34 19.21 -19.09
N PHE A 26 29.46 19.97 -18.45
CA PHE A 26 28.10 20.18 -18.92
C PHE A 26 28.04 21.50 -19.69
N GLU A 27 28.08 21.44 -21.02
CA GLU A 27 28.09 22.63 -21.88
C GLU A 27 26.66 23.12 -22.23
N GLY A 28 25.68 22.72 -21.43
CA GLY A 28 24.27 22.94 -21.72
C GLY A 28 23.67 21.85 -22.61
N VAL A 29 22.35 21.88 -22.71
CA VAL A 29 21.53 20.87 -23.39
C VAL A 29 20.89 21.51 -24.62
N SER A 30 20.94 20.86 -25.78
CA SER A 30 20.25 21.37 -26.97
C SER A 30 18.75 21.49 -26.73
N GLU A 31 18.06 22.44 -27.38
CA GLU A 31 16.61 22.62 -27.22
C GLU A 31 15.81 21.33 -27.49
N ASP A 32 16.24 20.54 -28.48
CA ASP A 32 15.63 19.25 -28.77
C ASP A 32 15.81 18.25 -27.63
N LEU A 33 16.98 18.22 -26.99
CA LEU A 33 17.23 17.37 -25.84
C LEU A 33 16.47 17.86 -24.59
N VAL A 34 16.31 19.17 -24.40
CA VAL A 34 15.43 19.75 -23.36
C VAL A 34 13.98 19.32 -23.57
N ARG A 35 13.48 19.36 -24.82
CA ARG A 35 12.13 18.87 -25.15
C ARG A 35 11.99 17.38 -24.83
N ARG A 36 12.96 16.55 -25.23
CA ARG A 36 12.97 15.10 -24.94
C ARG A 36 13.05 14.80 -23.44
N LEU A 37 13.78 15.63 -22.67
CA LEU A 37 13.81 15.58 -21.21
C LEU A 37 12.45 15.91 -20.60
N ALA A 38 11.79 16.97 -21.07
CA ALA A 38 10.46 17.34 -20.58
C ALA A 38 9.42 16.22 -20.79
N GLU A 39 9.47 15.52 -21.93
CA GLU A 39 8.59 14.37 -22.20
C GLU A 39 8.79 13.21 -21.22
N ILE A 40 10.05 12.86 -20.93
CA ILE A 40 10.34 11.76 -19.99
C ILE A 40 10.04 12.17 -18.55
N LEU A 41 10.35 13.40 -18.16
CA LEU A 41 10.01 13.97 -16.85
C LEU A 41 8.49 13.95 -16.63
N HIS A 42 7.71 14.36 -17.63
CA HIS A 42 6.25 14.25 -17.58
C HIS A 42 5.79 12.80 -17.42
N SER A 43 6.37 11.87 -18.19
CA SER A 43 6.04 10.44 -18.10
C SER A 43 6.36 9.84 -16.73
N MET A 44 7.48 10.25 -16.12
CA MET A 44 7.88 9.83 -14.78
C MET A 44 6.97 10.41 -13.70
N ARG A 45 6.56 11.67 -13.84
CA ARG A 45 5.57 12.29 -12.96
C ARG A 45 4.23 11.53 -13.00
N LEU A 46 3.72 11.24 -14.19
CA LEU A 46 2.50 10.44 -14.34
C LEU A 46 2.64 9.05 -13.72
N LEU A 47 3.82 8.42 -13.83
CA LEU A 47 4.09 7.14 -13.19
C LEU A 47 4.09 7.25 -11.66
N TYR A 48 4.68 8.31 -11.12
CA TYR A 48 4.69 8.60 -9.68
C TYR A 48 3.27 8.77 -9.14
N ASP A 49 2.45 9.58 -9.82
CA ASP A 49 1.04 9.78 -9.46
C ASP A 49 0.27 8.45 -9.51
N ASP A 50 0.49 7.63 -10.55
CA ASP A 50 -0.16 6.33 -10.70
C ASP A 50 0.24 5.31 -9.61
N ILE A 51 1.50 5.36 -9.16
CA ILE A 51 1.99 4.56 -8.02
C ILE A 51 1.30 5.01 -6.73
N ALA A 52 1.23 6.33 -6.49
CA ALA A 52 0.61 6.91 -5.30
C ALA A 52 -0.88 6.53 -5.21
N ASP A 53 -1.63 6.71 -6.30
CA ASP A 53 -3.05 6.35 -6.37
C ASP A 53 -3.29 4.86 -6.05
N LYS A 54 -2.46 3.98 -6.62
CA LYS A 54 -2.57 2.52 -6.41
C LYS A 54 -2.19 2.11 -5.00
N MET A 55 -1.21 2.79 -4.40
CA MET A 55 -0.82 2.60 -3.02
C MET A 55 -1.96 3.01 -2.09
N GLU A 56 -2.51 4.21 -2.26
CA GLU A 56 -3.66 4.70 -1.48
C GLU A 56 -4.85 3.75 -1.59
N TYR A 57 -5.20 3.34 -2.81
CA TYR A 57 -6.27 2.37 -3.06
C TYR A 57 -6.07 1.09 -2.25
N THR A 58 -4.85 0.53 -2.29
CA THR A 58 -4.52 -0.74 -1.64
C THR A 58 -4.57 -0.63 -0.12
N VAL A 59 -4.05 0.47 0.44
CA VAL A 59 -4.11 0.74 1.88
C VAL A 59 -5.56 0.88 2.33
N LYS A 60 -6.35 1.72 1.64
CA LYS A 60 -7.75 1.96 1.97
C LYS A 60 -8.58 0.67 1.94
N HIS A 61 -8.54 -0.08 0.84
CA HIS A 61 -9.32 -1.32 0.73
C HIS A 61 -8.81 -2.40 1.69
N GLY A 62 -7.51 -2.44 1.96
CA GLY A 62 -6.93 -3.31 2.99
C GLY A 62 -7.45 -2.99 4.40
N MET A 63 -7.63 -1.71 4.73
CA MET A 63 -8.25 -1.27 5.98
C MET A 63 -9.73 -1.64 6.04
N ASP A 64 -10.49 -1.37 4.97
CA ASP A 64 -11.92 -1.69 4.89
C ASP A 64 -12.17 -3.20 5.12
N VAL A 65 -11.41 -4.06 4.43
CA VAL A 65 -11.47 -5.51 4.62
C VAL A 65 -11.17 -5.89 6.07
N ARG A 66 -10.13 -5.31 6.67
CA ARG A 66 -9.75 -5.59 8.06
C ARG A 66 -10.83 -5.18 9.05
N GLU A 67 -11.43 -4.00 8.86
CA GLU A 67 -12.49 -3.50 9.73
C GLU A 67 -13.74 -4.37 9.66
N ARG A 68 -14.16 -4.76 8.46
CA ARG A 68 -15.29 -5.67 8.27
C ARG A 68 -15.06 -7.02 8.91
N ILE A 69 -13.87 -7.62 8.72
CA ILE A 69 -13.50 -8.87 9.40
C ILE A 69 -13.62 -8.71 10.93
N LYS A 70 -13.09 -7.61 11.49
CA LYS A 70 -13.17 -7.32 12.93
C LYS A 70 -14.61 -7.17 13.43
N ASN A 71 -15.51 -6.64 12.61
CA ASN A 71 -16.91 -6.49 12.97
C ASN A 71 -17.66 -7.82 12.91
N ILE A 72 -17.44 -8.62 11.85
CA ILE A 72 -18.03 -9.96 11.71
C ILE A 72 -17.56 -10.88 12.84
N SER A 73 -16.29 -10.80 13.24
CA SER A 73 -15.73 -11.64 14.31
C SER A 73 -16.31 -11.38 15.71
N LYS A 74 -17.16 -10.36 15.88
CA LYS A 74 -17.91 -10.14 17.13
C LYS A 74 -19.13 -11.04 17.24
N SER A 75 -19.61 -11.60 16.13
CA SER A 75 -20.69 -12.58 16.13
C SER A 75 -20.10 -13.97 16.34
N ASP A 76 -20.72 -14.75 17.23
CA ASP A 76 -20.38 -16.16 17.44
C ASP A 76 -20.77 -17.05 16.23
N ALA A 77 -21.44 -16.49 15.23
CA ALA A 77 -21.85 -17.22 14.03
C ALA A 77 -20.71 -17.43 13.02
N VAL A 78 -19.63 -16.66 13.12
CA VAL A 78 -18.54 -16.67 12.13
C VAL A 78 -17.20 -16.70 12.85
N SER A 79 -16.35 -17.67 12.50
CA SER A 79 -14.96 -17.72 12.94
C SER A 79 -14.04 -17.15 11.86
N VAL A 80 -12.98 -16.48 12.30
CA VAL A 80 -11.94 -15.93 11.41
C VAL A 80 -10.70 -16.81 11.49
N ASP A 81 -10.23 -17.28 10.34
CA ASP A 81 -8.91 -17.91 10.26
C ASP A 81 -7.82 -16.84 10.36
N LYS A 82 -7.21 -16.76 11.54
CA LYS A 82 -6.12 -15.82 11.83
C LYS A 82 -4.93 -16.01 10.88
N LYS A 83 -4.60 -17.23 10.47
CA LYS A 83 -3.45 -17.48 9.58
C LYS A 83 -3.68 -16.86 8.20
N SER A 84 -4.87 -17.04 7.64
CA SER A 84 -5.25 -16.41 6.37
C SER A 84 -5.32 -14.89 6.48
N GLN A 85 -5.84 -14.36 7.60
CA GLN A 85 -5.87 -12.91 7.85
C GLN A 85 -4.46 -12.31 7.93
N ASP A 86 -3.54 -12.95 8.67
CA ASP A 86 -2.15 -12.51 8.80
C ASP A 86 -1.42 -12.57 7.45
N HIS A 87 -1.65 -13.63 6.67
CA HIS A 87 -1.09 -13.76 5.33
C HIS A 87 -1.55 -12.64 4.41
N MET A 88 -2.84 -12.32 4.42
CA MET A 88 -3.40 -11.20 3.65
C MET A 88 -2.77 -9.86 4.06
N GLN A 89 -2.68 -9.58 5.37
CA GLN A 89 -2.06 -8.34 5.85
C GLN A 89 -0.58 -8.25 5.47
N GLY A 90 0.15 -9.37 5.59
CA GLY A 90 1.55 -9.48 5.16
C GLY A 90 1.72 -9.23 3.65
N SER A 91 0.80 -9.75 2.83
CA SER A 91 0.81 -9.54 1.37
C SER A 91 0.60 -8.07 1.01
N ILE A 92 -0.41 -7.42 1.61
CA ILE A 92 -0.69 -5.99 1.41
C ILE A 92 0.52 -5.14 1.83
N LYS A 93 1.09 -5.40 3.01
CA LYS A 93 2.28 -4.67 3.49
C LYS A 93 3.47 -4.80 2.52
N LYS A 94 3.72 -6.01 2.01
CA LYS A 94 4.79 -6.25 1.04
C LYS A 94 4.56 -5.51 -0.27
N TYR A 95 3.32 -5.48 -0.76
CA TYR A 95 2.98 -4.77 -2.00
C TYR A 95 3.09 -3.25 -1.84
N VAL A 96 2.55 -2.69 -0.76
CA VAL A 96 2.71 -1.26 -0.45
C VAL A 96 4.19 -0.89 -0.33
N GLY A 97 4.98 -1.67 0.43
CA GLY A 97 6.42 -1.42 0.55
C GLY A 97 7.19 -1.57 -0.77
N LEU A 98 6.70 -2.36 -1.72
CA LEU A 98 7.26 -2.41 -3.07
C LEU A 98 6.94 -1.13 -3.85
N LEU A 99 5.69 -0.66 -3.79
CA LEU A 99 5.25 0.58 -4.43
C LEU A 99 6.02 1.79 -3.89
N GLU A 100 6.23 1.86 -2.57
CA GLU A 100 7.03 2.91 -1.94
C GLU A 100 8.47 2.92 -2.47
N ARG A 101 9.14 1.77 -2.53
CA ARG A 101 10.51 1.66 -3.06
C ARG A 101 10.60 2.10 -4.51
N VAL A 102 9.72 1.58 -5.37
CA VAL A 102 9.68 1.97 -6.78
C VAL A 102 9.38 3.46 -6.93
N GLY A 103 8.45 3.99 -6.13
CA GLY A 103 8.12 5.42 -6.11
C GLY A 103 9.32 6.29 -5.72
N MET A 104 10.09 5.89 -4.71
CA MET A 104 11.33 6.57 -4.31
C MET A 104 12.39 6.54 -5.41
N GLU A 105 12.61 5.39 -6.05
CA GLU A 105 13.56 5.26 -7.16
C GLU A 105 13.17 6.14 -8.36
N VAL A 106 11.90 6.11 -8.76
CA VAL A 106 11.37 6.96 -9.84
C VAL A 106 11.53 8.44 -9.49
N ARG A 107 11.24 8.82 -8.23
CA ARG A 107 11.38 10.20 -7.76
C ARG A 107 12.84 10.67 -7.77
N ALA A 108 13.77 9.85 -7.29
CA ALA A 108 15.20 10.18 -7.27
C ALA A 108 15.73 10.41 -8.70
N GLU A 109 15.31 9.58 -9.65
CA GLU A 109 15.67 9.75 -11.06
C GLU A 109 15.00 10.97 -11.70
N TYR A 110 13.75 11.27 -11.31
CA TYR A 110 13.05 12.48 -11.75
C TYR A 110 13.78 13.74 -11.28
N GLU A 111 14.10 13.84 -9.99
CA GLU A 111 14.83 14.97 -9.41
C GLU A 111 16.22 15.13 -10.04
N ARG A 112 16.92 14.02 -10.30
CA ARG A 112 18.20 14.01 -11.01
C ARG A 112 18.05 14.58 -12.43
N LEU A 113 17.12 14.08 -13.23
CA LEU A 113 16.92 14.58 -14.59
C LEU A 113 16.41 16.03 -14.62
N GLN A 114 15.58 16.41 -13.65
CA GLN A 114 15.03 17.76 -13.56
C GLN A 114 16.14 18.79 -13.35
N SER A 115 17.21 18.44 -12.63
CA SER A 115 18.38 19.33 -12.45
C SER A 115 19.04 19.75 -13.77
N TYR A 116 18.91 18.96 -14.84
CA TYR A 116 19.53 19.25 -16.14
C TYR A 116 18.75 20.28 -16.98
N VAL A 117 17.52 20.61 -16.57
CA VAL A 117 16.64 21.56 -17.29
C VAL A 117 16.29 22.78 -16.43
N GLN A 118 16.95 22.95 -15.28
CA GLN A 118 16.81 24.15 -14.43
C GLN A 118 17.57 25.35 -15.04
N GLU A 119 17.25 26.55 -14.56
CA GLU A 119 17.90 27.79 -15.00
C GLU A 119 19.43 27.78 -14.78
N ASP A 120 19.88 27.09 -13.74
CA ASP A 120 21.30 26.88 -13.43
C ASP A 120 21.62 25.37 -13.40
N PRO A 121 21.87 24.75 -14.56
CA PRO A 121 22.21 23.34 -14.61
C PRO A 121 23.61 23.08 -14.02
N PRO A 122 23.88 21.85 -13.55
CA PRO A 122 25.18 21.52 -12.96
C PRO A 122 26.31 21.75 -13.97
N MET A 123 27.42 22.35 -13.56
CA MET A 123 28.57 22.63 -14.43
C MET A 123 29.32 21.35 -14.87
N THR A 124 29.25 20.30 -14.04
CA THR A 124 29.85 18.99 -14.30
C THR A 124 28.89 17.86 -13.92
N LEU A 125 28.98 16.75 -14.64
CA LEU A 125 28.28 15.51 -14.32
C LEU A 125 29.30 14.48 -13.81
N ALA A 126 29.04 13.95 -12.62
CA ALA A 126 29.73 12.76 -12.14
C ALA A 126 29.15 11.53 -12.84
N VAL A 127 29.98 10.88 -13.66
CA VAL A 127 29.61 9.72 -14.48
C VAL A 127 30.55 8.57 -14.16
N HIS A 128 30.03 7.35 -14.05
CA HIS A 128 30.86 6.18 -13.78
C HIS A 128 31.84 5.93 -14.94
N GLU A 129 33.09 5.57 -14.66
CA GLU A 129 34.11 5.33 -15.70
C GLU A 129 33.70 4.29 -16.75
N ARG A 130 32.83 3.34 -16.38
CA ARG A 130 32.33 2.28 -17.26
C ARG A 130 31.26 2.76 -18.25
N GLU A 131 30.70 3.95 -18.05
CA GLU A 131 29.72 4.53 -18.96
C GLU A 131 30.42 5.02 -20.22
N PRO A 132 29.98 4.61 -21.43
CA PRO A 132 30.67 4.93 -22.68
C PRO A 132 30.53 6.41 -23.07
N ALA A 133 29.57 7.13 -22.50
CA ALA A 133 29.27 8.51 -22.85
C ALA A 133 30.46 9.44 -22.57
N GLN A 134 30.93 10.15 -23.59
CA GLN A 134 32.06 11.08 -23.48
C GLN A 134 31.60 12.51 -23.22
N THR A 135 30.34 12.82 -23.56
CA THR A 135 29.75 14.14 -23.39
C THR A 135 28.51 14.09 -22.49
N ALA A 136 28.17 15.23 -21.89
CA ALA A 136 26.95 15.35 -21.10
C ALA A 136 25.70 15.03 -21.92
N THR A 137 25.66 15.49 -23.18
CA THR A 137 24.58 15.21 -24.14
C THR A 137 24.40 13.71 -24.36
N GLU A 138 25.47 12.97 -24.68
CA GLU A 138 25.41 11.51 -24.88
C GLU A 138 24.92 10.79 -23.62
N TYR A 139 25.41 11.21 -22.46
CA TYR A 139 25.02 10.62 -21.19
C TYR A 139 23.53 10.83 -20.91
N VAL A 140 23.04 12.05 -21.07
CA VAL A 140 21.64 12.40 -20.87
C VAL A 140 20.74 11.68 -21.88
N GLU A 141 21.12 11.60 -23.16
CA GLU A 141 20.37 10.86 -24.18
C GLU A 141 20.28 9.36 -23.87
N ALA A 142 21.40 8.75 -23.47
CA ALA A 142 21.42 7.35 -23.04
C ALA A 142 20.49 7.13 -21.83
N ARG A 143 20.49 8.07 -20.88
CA ARG A 143 19.61 8.01 -19.71
C ARG A 143 18.14 8.14 -20.06
N ILE A 144 17.77 9.08 -20.94
CA ILE A 144 16.39 9.23 -21.44
C ILE A 144 15.92 7.92 -22.09
N LYS A 145 16.75 7.32 -22.95
CA LYS A 145 16.40 6.06 -23.63
C LYS A 145 16.17 4.92 -22.64
N LEU A 146 17.06 4.79 -21.66
CA LEU A 146 16.95 3.77 -20.61
C LEU A 146 15.68 3.98 -19.77
N LEU A 147 15.45 5.20 -19.29
CA LEU A 147 14.30 5.54 -18.45
C LEU A 147 12.99 5.37 -19.20
N ARG A 148 12.92 5.72 -20.48
CA ARG A 148 11.72 5.48 -21.30
C ARG A 148 11.36 4.00 -21.35
N GLY A 149 12.36 3.12 -21.46
CA GLY A 149 12.15 1.67 -21.38
C GLY A 149 11.70 1.22 -19.99
N GLN A 150 12.34 1.72 -18.93
CA GLN A 150 12.00 1.40 -17.54
C GLN A 150 10.58 1.86 -17.17
N VAL A 151 10.21 3.11 -17.46
CA VAL A 151 8.87 3.66 -17.20
C VAL A 151 7.79 2.81 -17.85
N ARG A 152 7.97 2.39 -19.11
CA ARG A 152 7.01 1.51 -19.80
C ARG A 152 6.87 0.16 -19.10
N ARG A 153 7.99 -0.47 -18.70
CA ARG A 153 7.96 -1.75 -17.99
C ARG A 153 7.29 -1.62 -16.63
N ILE A 154 7.70 -0.63 -15.83
CA ILE A 154 7.11 -0.39 -14.50
C ILE A 154 5.60 -0.16 -14.64
N LYS A 155 5.16 0.70 -15.58
CA LYS A 155 3.74 0.95 -15.81
C LYS A 155 2.96 -0.32 -16.15
N HIS A 156 3.52 -1.17 -17.02
CA HIS A 156 2.92 -2.45 -17.38
C HIS A 156 2.83 -3.40 -16.18
N ASP A 157 3.92 -3.57 -15.42
CA ASP A 157 3.97 -4.49 -14.29
C ASP A 157 3.10 -4.00 -13.13
N LEU A 158 3.05 -2.68 -12.92
CA LEU A 158 2.15 -2.01 -11.99
C LEU A 158 0.68 -2.26 -12.35
N MET A 159 0.31 -2.13 -13.63
CA MET A 159 -1.04 -2.45 -14.09
C MET A 159 -1.42 -3.90 -13.80
N ILE A 160 -0.54 -4.86 -14.14
CA ILE A 160 -0.81 -6.29 -13.93
C ILE A 160 -0.93 -6.60 -12.44
N SER A 161 0.06 -6.21 -11.65
CA SER A 161 0.08 -6.50 -10.22
C SER A 161 -1.10 -5.85 -9.50
N PHE A 162 -1.40 -4.58 -9.79
CA PHE A 162 -2.54 -3.88 -9.20
C PHE A 162 -3.88 -4.52 -9.57
N SER A 163 -4.06 -4.97 -10.82
CA SER A 163 -5.32 -5.59 -11.25
C SER A 163 -5.67 -6.81 -10.40
N ARG A 164 -4.67 -7.60 -10.00
CA ARG A 164 -4.85 -8.76 -9.11
C ARG A 164 -5.34 -8.34 -7.73
N TYR A 165 -4.76 -7.28 -7.16
CA TYR A 165 -5.21 -6.73 -5.87
C TYR A 165 -6.62 -6.16 -5.95
N LYS A 166 -6.91 -5.35 -6.98
CA LYS A 166 -8.26 -4.79 -7.20
C LYS A 166 -9.32 -5.88 -7.29
N LEU A 167 -9.06 -6.94 -8.07
CA LEU A 167 -9.98 -8.08 -8.20
C LEU A 167 -10.12 -8.84 -6.87
N SER A 168 -9.01 -9.07 -6.17
CA SER A 168 -9.00 -9.74 -4.87
C SER A 168 -9.82 -8.97 -3.83
N PHE A 169 -9.60 -7.67 -3.68
CA PHE A 169 -10.38 -6.82 -2.77
C PHE A 169 -11.86 -6.80 -3.13
N THR A 170 -12.19 -6.66 -4.42
CA THR A 170 -13.59 -6.68 -4.88
C THR A 170 -14.28 -7.99 -4.47
N SER A 171 -13.61 -9.13 -4.68
CA SER A 171 -14.12 -10.44 -4.29
C SER A 171 -14.28 -10.57 -2.77
N GLN A 172 -13.26 -10.17 -2.01
CA GLN A 172 -13.26 -10.22 -0.55
C GLN A 172 -14.36 -9.36 0.06
N LEU A 173 -14.53 -8.12 -0.41
CA LEU A 173 -15.57 -7.22 0.09
C LEU A 173 -16.98 -7.77 -0.17
N LYS A 174 -17.21 -8.37 -1.34
CA LYS A 174 -18.48 -9.03 -1.65
C LYS A 174 -18.75 -10.23 -0.74
N GLN A 175 -17.73 -11.04 -0.45
CA GLN A 175 -17.86 -12.17 0.48
C GLN A 175 -18.14 -11.69 1.90
N LEU A 176 -17.45 -10.64 2.36
CA LEU A 176 -17.67 -10.05 3.67
C LEU A 176 -19.09 -9.49 3.80
N GLU A 177 -19.62 -8.85 2.78
CA GLU A 177 -21.01 -8.37 2.79
C GLU A 177 -22.03 -9.53 2.98
N ILE A 178 -21.79 -10.68 2.36
CA ILE A 178 -22.64 -11.87 2.53
C ILE A 178 -22.52 -12.39 3.96
N LEU A 179 -21.31 -12.47 4.50
CA LEU A 179 -21.05 -12.94 5.87
C LEU A 179 -21.64 -11.99 6.92
N GLU A 180 -21.58 -10.67 6.71
CA GLU A 180 -22.20 -9.66 7.56
C GLU A 180 -23.72 -9.86 7.64
N LYS A 181 -24.38 -10.08 6.49
CA LYS A 181 -25.82 -10.37 6.45
C LYS A 181 -26.16 -11.67 7.17
N TYR A 182 -25.36 -12.72 6.95
CA TYR A 182 -25.55 -14.01 7.61
C TYR A 182 -25.41 -13.90 9.14
N ALA A 183 -24.33 -13.27 9.63
CA ALA A 183 -24.10 -13.04 11.05
C ALA A 183 -25.26 -12.25 11.68
N SER A 184 -25.72 -11.18 11.03
CA SER A 184 -26.86 -10.38 11.51
C SER A 184 -28.15 -11.20 11.64
N VAL A 185 -28.42 -12.10 10.68
CA VAL A 185 -29.60 -12.98 10.76
C VAL A 185 -29.46 -13.98 11.91
N GLN A 186 -28.29 -14.59 12.08
CA GLN A 186 -28.04 -15.53 13.18
C GLN A 186 -28.16 -14.87 14.55
N ASP A 187 -27.61 -13.67 14.72
CA ASP A 187 -27.70 -12.93 15.97
C ASP A 187 -29.16 -12.56 16.31
N LYS A 188 -29.97 -12.18 15.31
CA LYS A 188 -31.41 -11.93 15.48
C LYS A 188 -32.18 -13.20 15.85
N VAL A 189 -31.87 -14.34 15.23
CA VAL A 189 -32.50 -15.62 15.55
C VAL A 189 -32.16 -16.03 17.00
N LYS A 190 -30.90 -15.89 17.42
CA LYS A 190 -30.47 -16.13 18.80
C LYS A 190 -31.16 -15.22 19.81
N ALA A 191 -31.28 -13.93 19.51
CA ALA A 191 -31.99 -12.99 20.36
C ALA A 191 -33.49 -13.35 20.49
N ALA A 192 -34.13 -13.73 19.38
CA ALA A 192 -35.52 -14.16 19.38
C ALA A 192 -35.74 -15.45 20.20
N THR A 193 -34.86 -16.44 20.06
CA THR A 193 -34.95 -17.68 20.84
C THR A 193 -34.67 -17.46 22.32
N ALA A 194 -33.71 -16.60 22.67
CA ALA A 194 -33.45 -16.20 24.06
C ALA A 194 -34.67 -15.50 24.69
N ASN A 195 -35.30 -14.57 23.97
CA ASN A 195 -36.51 -13.88 24.44
C ASN A 195 -37.70 -14.84 24.61
N GLN A 196 -37.90 -15.78 23.69
CA GLN A 196 -38.94 -16.81 23.83
C GLN A 196 -38.65 -17.76 25.01
N ALA A 197 -37.39 -18.10 25.27
CA ALA A 197 -37.00 -18.93 26.41
C ALA A 197 -37.19 -18.20 27.75
N ALA A 198 -36.91 -16.90 27.80
CA ALA A 198 -37.15 -16.05 28.97
C ALA A 198 -38.66 -15.92 29.26
N ALA A 199 -39.47 -15.66 28.24
CA ALA A 199 -40.94 -15.56 28.38
C ALA A 199 -41.60 -16.86 28.87
N LYS A 200 -41.00 -18.04 28.59
CA LYS A 200 -41.50 -19.33 29.09
C LYS A 200 -41.07 -19.65 30.53
N LYS A 201 -40.08 -18.95 31.09
CA LYS A 201 -39.62 -19.16 32.48
C LYS A 201 -40.41 -18.36 33.52
N ASP A 202 -41.31 -17.47 33.10
CA ASP A 202 -42.26 -16.78 33.98
C ASP A 202 -43.73 -17.28 33.84
N PRO A 203 -44.07 -18.54 34.19
CA PRO A 203 -45.46 -18.90 34.41
C PRO A 203 -45.86 -18.63 35.88
N LYS A 204 -46.67 -17.58 36.07
CA LYS A 204 -47.54 -17.24 37.21
C LYS A 204 -46.92 -16.64 38.48
N LYS A 205 -47.34 -15.39 38.73
CA LYS A 205 -47.78 -14.94 40.07
C LYS A 205 -48.98 -13.98 40.01
N ASP A 206 -50.06 -14.41 39.36
CA ASP A 206 -51.43 -13.97 39.69
C ASP A 206 -52.14 -15.28 40.08
N GLY A 207 -52.51 -15.56 41.33
CA GLY A 207 -53.10 -14.64 42.30
C GLY A 207 -54.51 -15.15 42.56
N ASP A 208 -54.61 -16.32 43.18
CA ASP A 208 -55.85 -16.82 43.80
C ASP A 208 -56.24 -15.83 44.91
N ALA A 209 -57.30 -15.06 44.68
CA ALA A 209 -58.10 -14.31 45.66
C ALA A 209 -59.47 -14.10 44.97
N ASP A 210 -60.64 -14.46 45.48
CA ASP A 210 -61.07 -14.89 46.79
C ASP A 210 -62.21 -15.90 46.62
N LYS A 211 -62.20 -16.97 47.43
CA LYS A 211 -63.38 -17.75 47.79
C LYS A 211 -63.59 -17.59 49.29
N GLU A 212 -64.47 -16.68 49.68
CA GLU A 212 -65.20 -16.60 50.96
C GLU A 212 -66.09 -15.34 50.85
N SER A 213 -67.39 -15.31 51.12
CA SER A 213 -68.21 -16.07 52.05
C SER A 213 -69.68 -16.02 51.62
N ALA A 214 -70.37 -17.13 51.78
CA ALA A 214 -71.81 -17.15 51.98
C ALA A 214 -72.07 -16.96 53.48
N GLY A 215 -72.91 -16.02 53.88
CA GLY A 215 -73.25 -15.86 55.29
C GLY A 215 -74.15 -14.66 55.61
N SER A 216 -75.46 -14.97 55.69
CA SER A 216 -76.59 -14.22 56.30
C SER A 216 -77.15 -13.01 55.57
#